data_AF-A0A828QYK7-F1
#
_entry.id   AF-A0A828QYK7-F1
#
_cell.length_a   1.000
_cell.length_b   1.000
_cell.length_c   1.000
_cell.angle_alpha   90.00
_cell.angle_beta   90.00
_cell.angle_gamma   90.00
#
_symmetry.space_group_name_H-M   'P 1'
#
loop_
_entity.id
_entity.type
_entity.pdbx_description
1 polymer ?
#
loop_
_entity_poly.entity_id
_entity_poly.type
_entity_poly.pdbx_seq_one_letter_code
_entity_poly.pdbx_strand_id
1 'polypeptide(L)'
;FSQTLTRGGGGKTSNLKRTALSCTLLTTLLTSASAARDITGNHNAFAINGETVTIKSGATVQVGSPVIGKYKGSNSSIAVGQNGKESSITIEQGGKLNGRIYTRAAKIKDIIINGSIGAGPSNASIINFRSTTIEKIEVGQTGVLEGGIINSWFKNGGTASGNSKIDNIDIKGEVKGGIKNQSGTMQTITITGSVSGGIQNDDTMDTLKIESGGSVSGDIINNKTMQNISVSGSTVNNNIQNSGTITNGVTITNSTIGGNIVNSGSNANTGAINITGTSNVGGSIINQNGANFTNSITLDQSSKLGGISNTQGSTMSGQLDLKGEVGEINNAGKFDSTLTLSNKVGQINNAEGGTITNDITINNGGSVGAINNAGTMQAITNNGTGTLTLTNSGGTIDKITNGTGATATIRNQGKITNGI
;
A
#
# COMPACT_ATOMS: atom_id res chain seq x y z
N PHE A 1 -18.88 48.00 -30.40
CA PHE A 1 -19.88 49.06 -30.16
C PHE A 1 -19.74 49.53 -28.72
N SER A 2 -19.15 50.72 -28.56
CA SER A 2 -18.92 51.38 -27.28
C SER A 2 -20.15 52.18 -26.89
N GLN A 3 -20.67 52.04 -25.67
CA GLN A 3 -21.60 53.00 -25.08
C GLN A 3 -21.05 53.51 -23.75
N THR A 4 -20.74 54.79 -23.78
CA THR A 4 -20.42 55.68 -22.67
C THR A 4 -21.68 55.90 -21.81
N LEU A 5 -21.60 55.63 -20.50
CA LEU A 5 -22.68 55.94 -19.56
C LEU A 5 -22.40 57.28 -18.87
N THR A 6 -23.24 58.26 -19.15
CA THR A 6 -23.19 59.63 -18.61
C THR A 6 -23.61 59.65 -17.13
N ARG A 7 -22.85 60.37 -16.31
CA ARG A 7 -23.19 60.69 -14.91
C ARG A 7 -24.32 61.72 -14.89
N GLY A 8 -25.46 61.36 -14.31
CA GLY A 8 -26.48 62.28 -13.79
C GLY A 8 -26.57 62.11 -12.27
N GLY A 9 -26.39 63.20 -11.53
CA GLY A 9 -26.38 63.21 -10.07
C GLY A 9 -27.76 63.19 -9.42
N GLY A 10 -27.76 62.88 -8.11
CA GLY A 10 -28.81 63.26 -7.18
C GLY A 10 -29.72 62.13 -6.69
N GLY A 11 -29.48 61.66 -5.46
CA GLY A 11 -30.55 61.16 -4.58
C GLY A 11 -30.61 59.65 -4.37
N LYS A 12 -30.47 59.27 -3.09
CA LYS A 12 -30.70 57.95 -2.48
C LYS A 12 -29.65 56.87 -2.76
N THR A 13 -28.76 56.70 -1.78
CA THR A 13 -28.10 55.42 -1.50
C THR A 13 -29.17 54.35 -1.28
N SER A 14 -29.52 53.61 -2.32
CA SER A 14 -30.28 52.38 -2.18
C SER A 14 -29.39 51.35 -1.53
N ASN A 15 -29.54 51.18 -0.21
CA ASN A 15 -29.16 49.95 0.47
C ASN A 15 -29.89 48.80 -0.23
N LEU A 16 -29.18 48.10 -1.11
CA LEU A 16 -29.58 46.79 -1.61
C LEU A 16 -29.65 45.86 -0.40
N LYS A 17 -30.86 45.77 0.17
CA LYS A 17 -31.21 44.78 1.18
C LYS A 17 -30.86 43.41 0.61
N ARG A 18 -29.84 42.77 1.21
CA ARG A 18 -29.56 41.33 1.10
C ARG A 18 -30.73 40.58 1.72
N THR A 19 -31.81 40.44 0.98
CA THR A 19 -32.91 39.57 1.36
C THR A 19 -33.63 39.24 0.06
N ALA A 20 -33.56 37.98 -0.35
CA ALA A 20 -34.22 37.41 -1.53
C ALA A 20 -33.60 37.69 -2.92
N LEU A 21 -32.28 37.56 -3.07
CA LEU A 21 -31.75 36.92 -4.29
C LEU A 21 -32.07 35.43 -4.15
N SER A 22 -33.28 35.07 -4.59
CA SER A 22 -33.88 33.74 -4.47
C SER A 22 -33.00 32.66 -5.10
N CYS A 23 -33.00 31.50 -4.44
CA CYS A 23 -32.27 30.25 -4.77
C CYS A 23 -32.51 29.68 -6.18
N THR A 24 -33.08 30.43 -7.12
CA THR A 24 -33.36 29.99 -8.48
C THR A 24 -32.42 30.68 -9.47
N LEU A 25 -32.16 31.99 -9.32
CA LEU A 25 -31.26 32.72 -10.22
C LEU A 25 -29.78 32.37 -10.00
N LEU A 26 -29.41 32.01 -8.76
CA LEU A 26 -28.09 31.50 -8.46
C LEU A 26 -27.86 30.13 -9.11
N THR A 27 -28.90 29.29 -9.19
CA THR A 27 -28.85 27.94 -9.76
C THR A 27 -28.80 27.95 -11.29
N THR A 28 -29.40 28.95 -11.95
CA THR A 28 -29.34 29.11 -13.41
C THR A 28 -27.99 29.66 -13.90
N LEU A 29 -27.30 30.48 -13.10
CA LEU A 29 -25.91 30.90 -13.39
C LEU A 29 -24.87 29.79 -13.11
N LEU A 30 -25.32 28.65 -12.58
CA LEU A 30 -24.51 27.50 -12.15
C LEU A 30 -24.73 26.24 -13.00
N THR A 31 -25.68 26.24 -13.96
CA THR A 31 -26.08 25.04 -14.71
C THR A 31 -25.95 25.13 -16.24
N SER A 32 -25.42 26.22 -16.79
CA SER A 32 -25.03 26.26 -18.20
C SER A 32 -23.86 27.22 -18.41
N ALA A 33 -22.86 26.74 -19.16
CA ALA A 33 -21.61 27.41 -19.53
C ALA A 33 -20.63 27.69 -18.39
N SER A 34 -19.49 26.98 -18.39
CA SER A 34 -18.14 27.51 -18.10
C SER A 34 -17.99 28.62 -17.04
N ALA A 35 -18.75 28.58 -15.95
CA ALA A 35 -18.73 29.60 -14.92
C ALA A 35 -17.54 29.32 -13.99
N ALA A 36 -16.35 29.67 -14.49
CA ALA A 36 -15.16 29.88 -13.68
C ALA A 36 -15.53 30.90 -12.60
N ARG A 37 -15.76 30.43 -11.37
CA ARG A 37 -15.76 31.36 -10.24
C ARG A 37 -14.31 31.54 -9.79
N ASP A 38 -13.82 32.75 -9.95
CA ASP A 38 -12.75 33.26 -9.10
C ASP A 38 -13.39 33.51 -7.73
N ILE A 39 -13.49 32.47 -6.89
CA ILE A 39 -14.12 32.63 -5.57
C ILE A 39 -13.11 33.26 -4.61
N THR A 40 -12.78 34.54 -4.77
CA THR A 40 -11.90 35.23 -3.81
C THR A 40 -12.70 35.64 -2.57
N GLY A 41 -12.44 35.01 -1.42
CA GLY A 41 -13.04 35.37 -0.12
C GLY A 41 -12.77 34.32 0.97
N ASN A 42 -12.70 34.74 2.24
CA ASN A 42 -12.24 33.90 3.38
C ASN A 42 -13.11 32.65 3.69
N HIS A 43 -14.28 32.47 3.07
CA HIS A 43 -15.19 31.34 3.32
C HIS A 43 -15.99 31.00 2.06
N ASN A 44 -15.36 30.35 1.10
CA ASN A 44 -15.96 30.03 -0.20
C ASN A 44 -16.21 28.53 -0.43
N ALA A 45 -16.10 27.72 0.62
CA ALA A 45 -16.40 26.30 0.51
C ALA A 45 -17.88 26.07 0.19
N PHE A 46 -18.18 25.08 -0.65
CA PHE A 46 -19.54 24.83 -1.13
C PHE A 46 -19.89 23.34 -1.16
N ALA A 47 -21.18 23.05 -1.26
CA ALA A 47 -21.69 21.70 -1.42
C ALA A 47 -22.21 21.50 -2.83
N ILE A 48 -22.04 20.29 -3.37
CA ILE A 48 -22.60 19.85 -4.65
C ILE A 48 -23.42 18.57 -4.48
N ASN A 49 -24.36 18.40 -5.38
CA ASN A 49 -25.36 17.35 -5.35
C ASN A 49 -25.83 17.05 -6.79
N GLY A 50 -25.09 16.20 -7.50
CA GLY A 50 -25.43 15.79 -8.88
C GLY A 50 -24.98 16.78 -9.95
N GLU A 51 -23.98 17.63 -9.65
CA GLU A 51 -23.37 18.53 -10.62
C GLU A 51 -21.93 18.11 -10.97
N THR A 52 -21.46 18.61 -12.11
CA THR A 52 -20.04 18.60 -12.48
C THR A 52 -19.41 19.94 -12.13
N VAL A 53 -18.29 19.89 -11.41
CA VAL A 53 -17.56 21.08 -10.96
C VAL A 53 -16.16 21.05 -11.53
N THR A 54 -15.71 22.18 -12.06
CA THR A 54 -14.31 22.39 -12.45
C THR A 54 -13.73 23.59 -11.70
N ILE A 55 -12.64 23.36 -10.97
CA ILE A 55 -11.81 24.41 -10.38
C ILE A 55 -10.72 24.75 -11.39
N LYS A 56 -10.80 25.96 -11.95
CA LYS A 56 -9.91 26.42 -13.01
C LYS A 56 -8.52 26.76 -12.49
N SER A 57 -7.55 26.79 -13.40
CA SER A 57 -6.20 27.28 -13.12
C SER A 57 -6.24 28.67 -12.44
N GLY A 58 -5.42 28.86 -11.40
CA GLY A 58 -5.36 30.10 -10.61
C GLY A 58 -6.48 30.26 -9.57
N ALA A 59 -7.58 29.51 -9.69
CA ALA A 59 -8.67 29.59 -8.72
C ALA A 59 -8.31 28.87 -7.42
N THR A 60 -8.62 29.49 -6.28
CA THR A 60 -8.44 28.90 -4.95
C THR A 60 -9.76 28.81 -4.21
N VAL A 61 -10.14 27.59 -3.79
CA VAL A 61 -11.24 27.36 -2.84
C VAL A 61 -10.66 27.22 -1.44
N GLN A 62 -10.98 28.16 -0.57
CA GLN A 62 -10.64 28.17 0.84
C GLN A 62 -11.26 27.00 1.61
N VAL A 63 -10.69 26.76 2.78
CA VAL A 63 -11.22 25.81 3.75
C VAL A 63 -12.52 26.36 4.36
N GLY A 64 -13.50 25.51 4.60
CA GLY A 64 -14.74 25.92 5.24
C GLY A 64 -15.47 24.75 5.87
N SER A 65 -16.79 24.89 5.97
CA SER A 65 -17.64 23.82 6.49
C SER A 65 -18.95 23.69 5.70
N PRO A 66 -18.86 23.31 4.42
CA PRO A 66 -20.02 23.15 3.56
C PRO A 66 -21.01 22.14 4.15
N VAL A 67 -22.30 22.41 3.94
CA VAL A 67 -23.40 21.65 4.54
C VAL A 67 -24.13 20.86 3.46
N ILE A 68 -24.26 19.54 3.67
CA ILE A 68 -25.07 18.62 2.89
C ILE A 68 -26.25 18.18 3.76
N GLY A 69 -27.45 18.68 3.48
CA GLY A 69 -28.63 18.37 4.30
C GLY A 69 -28.36 18.71 5.77
N LYS A 70 -28.42 17.72 6.67
CA LYS A 70 -28.14 17.89 8.11
C LYS A 70 -26.66 17.69 8.50
N TYR A 71 -25.76 17.54 7.54
CA TYR A 71 -24.37 17.16 7.78
C TYR A 71 -23.40 18.24 7.33
N LYS A 72 -22.36 18.46 8.14
CA LYS A 72 -21.36 19.51 7.94
C LYS A 72 -20.01 18.87 7.64
N GLY A 73 -19.45 19.16 6.48
CA GLY A 73 -18.10 18.75 6.11
C GLY A 73 -17.07 19.72 6.69
N SER A 74 -16.68 19.57 7.95
CA SER A 74 -15.70 20.47 8.57
C SER A 74 -14.35 20.44 7.84
N ASN A 75 -13.69 21.59 7.73
CA ASN A 75 -12.39 21.75 7.07
C ASN A 75 -12.36 21.26 5.62
N SER A 76 -13.50 21.39 4.93
CA SER A 76 -13.67 20.97 3.55
C SER A 76 -13.83 22.19 2.65
N SER A 77 -13.27 22.11 1.45
CA SER A 77 -13.53 23.09 0.38
C SER A 77 -14.75 22.68 -0.44
N ILE A 78 -14.96 21.37 -0.61
CA ILE A 78 -16.11 20.81 -1.33
C ILE A 78 -16.75 19.72 -0.47
N ALA A 79 -18.07 19.72 -0.39
CA ALA A 79 -18.83 18.58 0.12
C ALA A 79 -19.80 18.01 -0.92
N VAL A 80 -19.83 16.68 -1.09
CA VAL A 80 -20.69 16.00 -2.08
C VAL A 80 -21.77 15.16 -1.39
N GLY A 81 -23.04 15.36 -1.78
CA GLY A 81 -24.20 14.89 -1.03
C GLY A 81 -25.13 13.84 -1.66
N GLN A 82 -26.16 13.48 -0.87
CA GLN A 82 -27.19 12.48 -1.18
C GLN A 82 -28.28 13.04 -2.10
N ASN A 83 -28.30 12.66 -3.38
CA ASN A 83 -29.51 12.74 -4.21
C ASN A 83 -29.68 11.59 -5.21
N GLY A 84 -28.79 10.60 -5.18
CA GLY A 84 -28.79 9.48 -6.13
C GLY A 84 -28.35 9.85 -7.55
N LYS A 85 -28.06 11.12 -7.84
CA LYS A 85 -27.44 11.59 -9.08
C LYS A 85 -25.93 11.59 -8.93
N GLU A 86 -25.28 11.45 -10.08
CA GLU A 86 -23.84 11.37 -10.18
C GLU A 86 -23.21 12.76 -10.21
N SER A 87 -22.15 12.97 -9.44
CA SER A 87 -21.35 14.21 -9.44
C SER A 87 -19.97 13.95 -10.04
N SER A 88 -19.31 14.99 -10.54
CA SER A 88 -17.91 14.93 -11.00
C SER A 88 -17.15 16.17 -10.55
N ILE A 89 -15.87 16.01 -10.19
CA ILE A 89 -15.02 17.10 -9.74
C ILE A 89 -13.73 17.07 -10.56
N THR A 90 -13.34 18.21 -11.11
CA THR A 90 -12.05 18.39 -11.77
C THR A 90 -11.34 19.59 -11.17
N ILE A 91 -10.07 19.44 -10.84
CA ILE A 91 -9.19 20.52 -10.41
C ILE A 91 -8.09 20.62 -11.46
N GLU A 92 -8.12 21.67 -12.26
CA GLU A 92 -7.13 21.90 -13.31
C GLU A 92 -5.76 22.25 -12.71
N GLN A 93 -4.72 22.14 -13.53
CA GLN A 93 -3.37 22.55 -13.17
C GLN A 93 -3.36 24.00 -12.65
N GLY A 94 -2.75 24.22 -11.48
CA GLY A 94 -2.75 25.53 -10.81
C GLY A 94 -4.06 25.89 -10.08
N GLY A 95 -5.11 25.09 -10.20
CA GLY A 95 -6.27 25.16 -9.33
C GLY A 95 -5.95 24.63 -7.93
N LYS A 96 -6.55 25.21 -6.89
CA LYS A 96 -6.24 24.87 -5.50
C LYS A 96 -7.48 24.72 -4.63
N LEU A 97 -7.52 23.66 -3.84
CA LEU A 97 -8.38 23.55 -2.67
C LEU A 97 -7.49 23.67 -1.42
N ASN A 98 -7.79 24.60 -0.51
CA ASN A 98 -7.07 24.71 0.77
C ASN A 98 -7.62 23.74 1.83
N GLY A 99 -8.85 23.24 1.65
CA GLY A 99 -9.42 22.16 2.44
C GLY A 99 -9.61 20.89 1.60
N ARG A 100 -10.29 19.90 2.19
CA ARG A 100 -10.53 18.59 1.57
C ARG A 100 -11.79 18.53 0.70
N ILE A 101 -11.92 17.44 -0.06
CA ILE A 101 -13.19 16.95 -0.59
C ILE A 101 -13.78 15.97 0.42
N TYR A 102 -14.98 16.26 0.91
CA TYR A 102 -15.71 15.38 1.83
C TYR A 102 -16.97 14.86 1.14
N THR A 103 -17.11 13.54 1.04
CA THR A 103 -18.27 12.93 0.39
C THR A 103 -19.15 12.25 1.41
N ARG A 104 -20.45 12.18 1.16
CA ARG A 104 -21.35 11.41 2.00
C ARG A 104 -22.56 10.86 1.25
N ALA A 105 -22.68 9.53 1.26
CA ALA A 105 -23.72 8.77 0.55
C ALA A 105 -24.03 9.35 -0.83
N ALA A 106 -22.97 9.73 -1.53
CA ALA A 106 -23.01 10.30 -2.86
C ALA A 106 -22.75 9.21 -3.91
N LYS A 107 -23.04 9.52 -5.16
CA LYS A 107 -22.49 8.82 -6.33
C LYS A 107 -21.58 9.80 -7.03
N ILE A 108 -20.32 9.43 -7.19
CA ILE A 108 -19.31 10.27 -7.84
C ILE A 108 -18.68 9.44 -8.94
N LYS A 109 -18.73 9.97 -10.16
CA LYS A 109 -18.05 9.36 -11.29
C LYS A 109 -16.55 9.56 -11.14
N ASP A 110 -16.14 10.81 -11.28
CA ASP A 110 -14.74 11.17 -11.38
C ASP A 110 -14.38 12.27 -10.37
N ILE A 111 -13.23 12.08 -9.70
CA ILE A 111 -12.48 13.16 -9.05
C ILE A 111 -11.11 13.22 -9.73
N ILE A 112 -10.89 14.23 -10.58
CA ILE A 112 -9.65 14.42 -11.34
C ILE A 112 -8.87 15.60 -10.74
N ILE A 113 -7.64 15.37 -10.33
CA ILE A 113 -6.77 16.36 -9.69
C ILE A 113 -5.51 16.56 -10.51
N ASN A 114 -5.42 17.68 -11.23
CA ASN A 114 -4.20 18.18 -11.87
C ASN A 114 -3.62 19.40 -11.11
N GLY A 115 -4.38 19.99 -10.18
CA GLY A 115 -3.94 21.04 -9.28
C GLY A 115 -3.55 20.52 -7.90
N SER A 116 -3.90 21.23 -6.84
CA SER A 116 -3.56 20.84 -5.46
C SER A 116 -4.77 20.79 -4.52
N ILE A 117 -4.75 19.84 -3.59
CA ILE A 117 -5.70 19.75 -2.47
C ILE A 117 -4.94 19.72 -1.14
N GLY A 118 -5.14 20.76 -0.33
CA GLY A 118 -4.60 20.89 1.02
C GLY A 118 -5.18 19.89 2.02
N ALA A 119 -4.39 19.56 3.04
CA ALA A 119 -4.76 18.63 4.10
C ALA A 119 -5.64 19.31 5.17
N GLY A 120 -6.76 18.67 5.53
CA GLY A 120 -7.48 19.00 6.77
C GLY A 120 -6.79 18.41 8.02
N PRO A 121 -7.29 18.67 9.25
CA PRO A 121 -6.67 18.22 10.52
C PRO A 121 -6.59 16.69 10.74
N SER A 122 -7.05 15.90 9.76
CA SER A 122 -6.96 14.43 9.73
C SER A 122 -5.99 13.94 8.65
N ASN A 123 -5.20 14.86 8.08
CA ASN A 123 -4.24 14.65 7.00
C ASN A 123 -4.85 14.00 5.74
N ALA A 124 -6.14 14.20 5.48
CA ALA A 124 -6.84 13.69 4.29
C ALA A 124 -7.23 14.83 3.35
N SER A 125 -6.92 14.66 2.07
CA SER A 125 -7.38 15.52 0.97
C SER A 125 -8.72 15.04 0.41
N ILE A 126 -8.98 13.73 0.46
CA ILE A 126 -10.26 13.13 0.04
C ILE A 126 -10.74 12.18 1.14
N ILE A 127 -12.00 12.36 1.56
CA ILE A 127 -12.67 11.44 2.48
C ILE A 127 -13.92 10.89 1.79
N ASN A 128 -13.87 9.60 1.50
CA ASN A 128 -15.01 8.84 1.04
C ASN A 128 -15.81 8.30 2.22
N PHE A 129 -16.99 8.86 2.48
CA PHE A 129 -17.73 8.56 3.71
C PHE A 129 -19.13 7.98 3.48
N ARG A 130 -19.55 7.07 4.36
CA ARG A 130 -20.93 6.54 4.52
C ARG A 130 -21.64 6.22 3.21
N SER A 131 -21.42 5.01 2.68
CA SER A 131 -22.14 4.49 1.51
C SER A 131 -21.96 5.33 0.24
N THR A 132 -20.91 6.16 0.18
CA THR A 132 -20.56 6.84 -1.06
C THR A 132 -19.86 5.85 -1.98
N THR A 133 -20.21 5.90 -3.26
CA THR A 133 -19.47 5.23 -4.33
C THR A 133 -18.71 6.28 -5.13
N ILE A 134 -17.41 6.07 -5.31
CA ILE A 134 -16.57 6.85 -6.22
C ILE A 134 -16.04 5.88 -7.29
N GLU A 135 -16.37 6.10 -8.54
CA GLU A 135 -15.89 5.21 -9.62
C GLU A 135 -14.40 5.44 -9.90
N LYS A 136 -13.95 6.69 -9.86
CA LYS A 136 -12.56 7.03 -10.13
C LYS A 136 -12.05 8.23 -9.36
N ILE A 137 -10.87 8.08 -8.78
CA ILE A 137 -10.01 9.19 -8.35
C ILE A 137 -8.76 9.14 -9.22
N GLU A 138 -8.42 10.25 -9.87
CA GLU A 138 -7.18 10.39 -10.63
C GLU A 138 -6.39 11.58 -10.11
N VAL A 139 -5.18 11.33 -9.60
CA VAL A 139 -4.19 12.37 -9.32
C VAL A 139 -3.26 12.41 -10.52
N GLY A 140 -3.50 13.36 -11.44
CA GLY A 140 -2.69 13.52 -12.64
C GLY A 140 -1.25 13.93 -12.32
N GLN A 141 -0.38 13.99 -13.32
CA GLN A 141 1.07 14.17 -13.14
C GLN A 141 1.45 15.43 -12.35
N THR A 142 0.69 16.52 -12.50
CA THR A 142 0.89 17.77 -11.75
C THR A 142 0.02 17.84 -10.48
N GLY A 143 -0.80 16.83 -10.25
CA GLY A 143 -1.71 16.71 -9.13
C GLY A 143 -0.96 16.47 -7.83
N VAL A 144 -1.29 17.25 -6.80
CA VAL A 144 -0.73 17.08 -5.45
C VAL A 144 -1.85 16.99 -4.43
N LEU A 145 -1.89 15.88 -3.70
CA LEU A 145 -2.65 15.76 -2.46
C LEU A 145 -1.69 15.95 -1.29
N GLU A 146 -1.81 17.08 -0.59
CA GLU A 146 -1.04 17.34 0.63
C GLU A 146 -1.43 16.39 1.77
N GLY A 147 -2.66 15.88 1.72
CA GLY A 147 -3.14 14.80 2.56
C GLY A 147 -3.24 13.48 1.79
N GLY A 148 -3.97 12.53 2.37
CA GLY A 148 -4.23 11.21 1.81
C GLY A 148 -5.63 11.05 1.24
N ILE A 149 -5.89 9.83 0.77
CA ILE A 149 -7.22 9.35 0.40
C ILE A 149 -7.69 8.41 1.50
N ILE A 150 -8.84 8.68 2.11
CA ILE A 150 -9.42 7.85 3.15
C ILE A 150 -10.78 7.32 2.70
N ASN A 151 -10.92 5.99 2.65
CA ASN A 151 -12.20 5.31 2.55
C ASN A 151 -12.66 4.87 3.94
N SER A 152 -13.81 5.38 4.41
CA SER A 152 -14.24 5.18 5.79
C SER A 152 -15.75 5.16 5.99
N TRP A 153 -16.17 4.49 7.06
CA TRP A 153 -17.51 4.34 7.58
C TRP A 153 -17.43 4.24 9.11
N PHE A 154 -17.67 5.35 9.80
CA PHE A 154 -17.85 5.31 11.25
C PHE A 154 -19.32 5.07 11.60
N LYS A 155 -19.59 3.97 12.31
CA LYS A 155 -20.85 3.75 13.05
C LYS A 155 -20.53 3.87 14.55
N ASN A 156 -21.08 4.89 15.20
CA ASN A 156 -21.06 5.08 16.67
C ASN A 156 -19.71 4.81 17.36
N GLY A 157 -18.61 5.43 16.88
CA GLY A 157 -17.31 5.37 17.55
C GLY A 157 -16.45 4.15 17.23
N GLY A 158 -16.88 3.26 16.32
CA GLY A 158 -16.08 2.14 15.82
C GLY A 158 -16.09 2.02 14.29
N THR A 159 -15.05 1.37 13.76
CA THR A 159 -14.99 0.86 12.38
C THR A 159 -15.96 -0.32 12.27
N ALA A 160 -16.99 -0.18 11.44
CA ALA A 160 -17.81 -1.29 11.01
C ALA A 160 -17.56 -1.52 9.51
N SER A 161 -17.86 -2.70 8.96
CA SER A 161 -17.74 -2.94 7.51
C SER A 161 -18.67 -1.99 6.75
N GLY A 162 -18.07 -1.07 5.99
CA GLY A 162 -18.78 0.04 5.38
C GLY A 162 -19.23 -0.25 3.96
N ASN A 163 -20.36 0.29 3.54
CA ASN A 163 -20.78 0.26 2.13
C ASN A 163 -20.08 1.35 1.28
N SER A 164 -19.03 2.00 1.80
CA SER A 164 -18.26 2.99 1.04
C SER A 164 -17.35 2.27 0.05
N LYS A 165 -17.42 2.67 -1.21
CA LYS A 165 -16.71 2.03 -2.33
C LYS A 165 -15.90 3.07 -3.10
N ILE A 166 -14.65 2.73 -3.43
CA ILE A 166 -13.84 3.43 -4.43
C ILE A 166 -13.39 2.38 -5.44
N ASP A 167 -13.77 2.54 -6.71
CA ASP A 167 -13.47 1.50 -7.72
C ASP A 167 -12.04 1.66 -8.22
N ASN A 168 -11.65 2.87 -8.64
CA ASN A 168 -10.31 3.10 -9.17
C ASN A 168 -9.64 4.29 -8.51
N ILE A 169 -8.38 4.12 -8.14
CA ILE A 169 -7.48 5.20 -7.73
C ILE A 169 -6.26 5.12 -8.65
N ASP A 170 -6.05 6.13 -9.48
CA ASP A 170 -4.92 6.27 -10.40
C ASP A 170 -4.04 7.43 -9.95
N ILE A 171 -2.83 7.13 -9.47
CA ILE A 171 -1.87 8.11 -8.94
C ILE A 171 -0.70 8.26 -9.91
N LYS A 172 -0.70 9.35 -10.67
CA LYS A 172 0.38 9.79 -11.56
C LYS A 172 1.22 10.93 -10.96
N GLY A 173 0.60 11.73 -10.08
CA GLY A 173 1.24 12.80 -9.32
C GLY A 173 1.63 12.36 -7.91
N GLU A 174 1.45 13.24 -6.93
CA GLU A 174 1.90 13.03 -5.54
C GLU A 174 0.73 12.91 -4.55
N VAL A 175 0.77 11.91 -3.67
CA VAL A 175 -0.10 11.79 -2.49
C VAL A 175 0.73 11.68 -1.23
N LYS A 176 0.77 12.76 -0.44
CA LYS A 176 1.65 12.83 0.74
C LYS A 176 1.10 12.08 1.95
N GLY A 177 -0.21 12.13 2.18
CA GLY A 177 -0.83 11.55 3.39
C GLY A 177 -1.13 10.05 3.32
N GLY A 178 -0.81 9.39 2.21
CA GLY A 178 -1.05 7.96 2.01
C GLY A 178 -2.46 7.60 1.56
N ILE A 179 -2.74 6.30 1.45
CA ILE A 179 -4.05 5.77 1.07
C ILE A 179 -4.53 4.82 2.17
N LYS A 180 -5.72 5.06 2.73
CA LYS A 180 -6.23 4.30 3.88
C LYS A 180 -7.64 3.78 3.62
N ASN A 181 -7.80 2.46 3.59
CA ASN A 181 -9.09 1.79 3.61
C ASN A 181 -9.44 1.42 5.06
N GLN A 182 -10.09 2.31 5.79
CA GLN A 182 -10.50 2.01 7.16
C GLN A 182 -11.73 1.09 7.20
N SER A 183 -12.57 1.13 6.17
CA SER A 183 -13.75 0.29 6.02
C SER A 183 -14.31 0.35 4.61
N GLY A 184 -14.95 -0.73 4.16
CA GLY A 184 -15.54 -0.87 2.85
C GLY A 184 -14.54 -1.37 1.81
N THR A 185 -14.76 -0.97 0.56
CA THR A 185 -14.03 -1.55 -0.58
C THR A 185 -13.24 -0.49 -1.35
N MET A 186 -11.95 -0.74 -1.55
CA MET A 186 -11.17 -0.11 -2.61
C MET A 186 -10.81 -1.19 -3.63
N GLN A 187 -11.29 -1.11 -4.89
CA GLN A 187 -10.99 -2.17 -5.85
C GLN A 187 -9.54 -2.04 -6.34
N THR A 188 -9.26 -1.11 -7.26
CA THR A 188 -7.94 -1.01 -7.87
C THR A 188 -7.23 0.29 -7.48
N ILE A 189 -6.02 0.17 -6.96
CA ILE A 189 -5.08 1.28 -6.79
C ILE A 189 -3.92 1.07 -7.74
N THR A 190 -3.67 2.03 -8.63
CA THR A 190 -2.53 2.05 -9.55
C THR A 190 -1.67 3.27 -9.26
N ILE A 191 -0.36 3.06 -9.10
CA ILE A 191 0.61 4.11 -8.76
C ILE A 191 1.72 4.11 -9.80
N THR A 192 1.81 5.19 -10.55
CA THR A 192 2.94 5.54 -11.45
C THR A 192 3.66 6.82 -11.00
N GLY A 193 3.07 7.58 -10.07
CA GLY A 193 3.67 8.70 -9.35
C GLY A 193 4.19 8.31 -7.97
N SER A 194 3.89 9.09 -6.93
CA SER A 194 4.44 8.86 -5.58
C SER A 194 3.40 8.90 -4.46
N VAL A 195 3.49 7.96 -3.52
CA VAL A 195 2.70 7.94 -2.28
C VAL A 195 3.62 7.90 -1.05
N SER A 196 3.66 8.98 -0.28
CA SER A 196 4.63 9.12 0.82
C SER A 196 4.12 8.54 2.14
N GLY A 197 2.83 8.68 2.45
CA GLY A 197 2.24 8.27 3.72
C GLY A 197 1.92 6.77 3.86
N GLY A 198 2.36 5.95 2.90
CA GLY A 198 2.08 4.52 2.87
C GLY A 198 0.66 4.18 2.44
N ILE A 199 0.35 2.89 2.53
CA ILE A 199 -0.95 2.32 2.14
C ILE A 199 -1.41 1.41 3.27
N GLN A 200 -2.64 1.60 3.74
CA GLN A 200 -3.20 0.79 4.82
C GLN A 200 -4.58 0.26 4.43
N ASN A 201 -4.78 -1.05 4.58
CA ASN A 201 -6.06 -1.72 4.39
C ASN A 201 -6.53 -2.39 5.68
N ASP A 202 -7.60 -1.88 6.28
CA ASP A 202 -8.28 -2.44 7.46
C ASP A 202 -9.61 -3.12 7.09
N ASP A 203 -9.94 -3.24 5.80
CA ASP A 203 -11.13 -3.96 5.33
C ASP A 203 -10.89 -4.68 3.99
N THR A 204 -11.61 -4.34 2.91
CA THR A 204 -11.42 -5.00 1.61
C THR A 204 -10.70 -4.09 0.62
N MET A 205 -9.52 -4.49 0.19
CA MET A 205 -8.85 -3.96 -0.98
C MET A 205 -8.79 -5.08 -2.03
N ASP A 206 -8.95 -4.81 -3.32
CA ASP A 206 -8.75 -5.86 -4.33
C ASP A 206 -7.28 -5.88 -4.74
N THR A 207 -6.89 -4.92 -5.58
CA THR A 207 -5.59 -4.95 -6.25
C THR A 207 -4.81 -3.66 -6.00
N LEU A 208 -3.57 -3.81 -5.54
CA LEU A 208 -2.58 -2.72 -5.50
C LEU A 208 -1.50 -2.95 -6.56
N LYS A 209 -1.34 -1.99 -7.48
CA LYS A 209 -0.31 -1.97 -8.53
C LYS A 209 0.58 -0.75 -8.36
N ILE A 210 1.89 -0.99 -8.29
CA ILE A 210 2.91 0.05 -8.33
C ILE A 210 3.70 -0.19 -9.61
N GLU A 211 3.38 0.58 -10.65
CA GLU A 211 3.87 0.40 -12.02
C GLU A 211 4.99 1.38 -12.34
N SER A 212 5.68 1.16 -13.46
CA SER A 212 6.96 1.77 -13.78
C SER A 212 7.06 3.27 -13.45
N GLY A 213 8.07 3.62 -12.65
CA GLY A 213 8.28 4.98 -12.13
C GLY A 213 7.55 5.28 -10.82
N GLY A 214 6.62 4.40 -10.43
CA GLY A 214 5.85 4.49 -9.20
C GLY A 214 6.70 4.29 -7.95
N SER A 215 6.36 5.02 -6.88
CA SER A 215 7.01 4.87 -5.58
C SER A 215 6.05 4.94 -4.40
N VAL A 216 6.33 4.11 -3.39
CA VAL A 216 5.67 4.17 -2.07
C VAL A 216 6.74 4.26 -0.99
N SER A 217 6.73 5.34 -0.21
CA SER A 217 7.76 5.57 0.82
C SER A 217 7.37 5.07 2.22
N GLY A 218 6.07 5.02 2.52
CA GLY A 218 5.56 4.42 3.77
C GLY A 218 5.37 2.91 3.64
N ASP A 219 4.98 2.27 4.74
CA ASP A 219 4.62 0.85 4.73
C ASP A 219 3.38 0.59 3.88
N ILE A 220 3.32 -0.60 3.29
CA ILE A 220 2.10 -1.17 2.71
C ILE A 220 1.57 -2.19 3.73
N ILE A 221 0.44 -1.91 4.35
CA ILE A 221 -0.11 -2.69 5.46
C ILE A 221 -1.47 -3.26 5.06
N ASN A 222 -1.61 -4.59 5.16
CA ASN A 222 -2.87 -5.30 5.02
C ASN A 222 -3.26 -5.96 6.35
N ASN A 223 -4.32 -5.47 6.98
CA ASN A 223 -4.88 -6.01 8.22
C ASN A 223 -6.14 -6.87 8.00
N LYS A 224 -6.66 -6.90 6.77
CA LYS A 224 -7.82 -7.71 6.39
C LYS A 224 -7.62 -8.35 5.02
N THR A 225 -8.43 -8.04 4.01
CA THR A 225 -8.45 -8.81 2.76
C THR A 225 -7.90 -7.95 1.64
N MET A 226 -6.88 -8.47 0.98
CA MET A 226 -6.36 -8.00 -0.29
C MET A 226 -6.33 -9.16 -1.29
N GLN A 227 -6.57 -8.91 -2.58
CA GLN A 227 -6.37 -9.95 -3.60
C GLN A 227 -4.91 -10.05 -4.00
N ASN A 228 -4.23 -8.94 -4.31
CA ASN A 228 -2.81 -8.98 -4.69
C ASN A 228 -2.10 -7.63 -4.51
N ILE A 229 -0.77 -7.73 -4.38
CA ILE A 229 0.17 -6.61 -4.51
C ILE A 229 1.10 -6.90 -5.67
N SER A 230 1.23 -5.97 -6.61
CA SER A 230 2.16 -6.03 -7.73
C SER A 230 3.06 -4.80 -7.77
N VAL A 231 4.37 -5.01 -7.83
CA VAL A 231 5.40 -3.97 -7.94
C VAL A 231 6.24 -4.25 -9.19
N SER A 232 6.17 -3.39 -10.20
CA SER A 232 6.80 -3.62 -11.51
C SER A 232 7.52 -2.37 -12.02
N GLY A 233 8.84 -2.43 -12.17
CA GLY A 233 9.66 -1.27 -12.58
C GLY A 233 9.66 -0.12 -11.57
N SER A 234 9.50 -0.43 -10.28
CA SER A 234 9.07 0.51 -9.24
C SER A 234 9.84 0.36 -7.94
N THR A 235 9.57 1.24 -6.98
CA THR A 235 10.20 1.19 -5.65
C THR A 235 9.18 1.23 -4.50
N VAL A 236 9.35 0.34 -3.53
CA VAL A 236 8.75 0.47 -2.19
C VAL A 236 9.90 0.67 -1.21
N ASN A 237 10.00 1.84 -0.59
CA ASN A 237 11.16 2.14 0.27
C ASN A 237 11.10 1.43 1.63
N ASN A 238 9.93 0.91 2.01
CA ASN A 238 9.69 0.35 3.34
C ASN A 238 9.13 -1.08 3.24
N ASN A 239 8.35 -1.52 4.24
CA ASN A 239 7.87 -2.89 4.32
C ASN A 239 6.56 -3.12 3.58
N ILE A 240 6.34 -4.37 3.19
CA ILE A 240 5.01 -4.92 2.88
C ILE A 240 4.63 -5.80 4.08
N GLN A 241 3.56 -5.45 4.79
CA GLN A 241 3.14 -6.12 6.03
C GLN A 241 1.74 -6.70 5.86
N ASN A 242 1.60 -7.99 6.11
CA ASN A 242 0.32 -8.69 6.09
C ASN A 242 0.01 -9.32 7.46
N SER A 243 -1.11 -8.92 8.05
CA SER A 243 -1.72 -9.58 9.21
C SER A 243 -3.11 -10.17 8.93
N GLY A 244 -3.62 -10.00 7.70
CA GLY A 244 -4.83 -10.63 7.19
C GLY A 244 -4.54 -11.56 6.00
N THR A 245 -5.37 -11.51 4.97
CA THR A 245 -5.25 -12.35 3.76
C THR A 245 -4.82 -11.54 2.55
N ILE A 246 -3.79 -12.00 1.83
CA ILE A 246 -3.44 -11.59 0.47
C ILE A 246 -3.61 -12.82 -0.45
N THR A 247 -4.76 -12.94 -1.12
CA THR A 247 -5.19 -14.19 -1.78
C THR A 247 -4.21 -14.70 -2.85
N ASN A 248 -3.82 -13.85 -3.79
CA ASN A 248 -2.94 -14.18 -4.91
C ASN A 248 -1.47 -13.83 -4.63
N GLY A 249 -1.16 -13.37 -3.42
CA GLY A 249 0.21 -13.09 -2.97
C GLY A 249 0.81 -11.77 -3.46
N VAL A 250 2.14 -11.74 -3.50
CA VAL A 250 2.96 -10.55 -3.76
C VAL A 250 3.88 -10.83 -4.95
N THR A 251 3.80 -9.98 -5.99
CA THR A 251 4.66 -10.08 -7.17
C THR A 251 5.55 -8.86 -7.28
N ILE A 252 6.86 -9.07 -7.43
CA ILE A 252 7.88 -8.05 -7.54
C ILE A 252 8.71 -8.35 -8.79
N THR A 253 8.71 -7.44 -9.75
CA THR A 253 9.38 -7.61 -11.04
C THR A 253 10.20 -6.36 -11.37
N ASN A 254 11.48 -6.52 -11.66
CA ASN A 254 12.41 -5.41 -11.96
C ASN A 254 12.27 -4.23 -10.98
N SER A 255 12.15 -4.51 -9.69
CA SER A 255 11.77 -3.52 -8.68
C SER A 255 12.64 -3.59 -7.43
N THR A 256 12.61 -2.53 -6.63
CA THR A 256 13.30 -2.48 -5.34
C THR A 256 12.30 -2.41 -4.19
N ILE A 257 12.48 -3.29 -3.20
CA ILE A 257 11.82 -3.20 -1.89
C ILE A 257 12.92 -2.93 -0.85
N GLY A 258 12.87 -1.77 -0.19
CA GLY A 258 13.87 -1.38 0.80
C GLY A 258 13.73 -2.15 2.12
N GLY A 259 12.51 -2.52 2.49
CA GLY A 259 12.20 -3.23 3.74
C GLY A 259 11.92 -4.72 3.57
N ASN A 260 11.20 -5.25 4.56
CA ASN A 260 10.80 -6.65 4.64
C ASN A 260 9.45 -6.92 3.96
N ILE A 261 9.20 -8.19 3.64
CA ILE A 261 7.88 -8.72 3.33
C ILE A 261 7.44 -9.58 4.52
N VAL A 262 6.48 -9.11 5.31
CA VAL A 262 6.13 -9.68 6.61
C VAL A 262 4.77 -10.35 6.55
N ASN A 263 4.70 -11.62 6.96
CA ASN A 263 3.49 -12.38 7.24
C ASN A 263 3.40 -12.59 8.76
N SER A 264 2.46 -11.90 9.43
CA SER A 264 2.46 -11.77 10.90
C SER A 264 1.09 -12.03 11.52
N GLY A 265 1.02 -12.98 12.45
CA GLY A 265 -0.18 -13.32 13.19
C GLY A 265 -0.86 -14.59 12.69
N SER A 266 -1.62 -15.26 13.56
CA SER A 266 -2.27 -16.54 13.25
C SER A 266 -3.31 -16.47 12.13
N ASN A 267 -3.84 -15.28 11.86
CA ASN A 267 -4.81 -15.03 10.78
C ASN A 267 -4.14 -14.64 9.46
N ALA A 268 -2.80 -14.49 9.47
CA ALA A 268 -2.07 -14.05 8.29
C ALA A 268 -1.98 -15.19 7.26
N ASN A 269 -2.47 -14.92 6.05
CA ASN A 269 -2.34 -15.80 4.90
C ASN A 269 -1.86 -14.97 3.70
N THR A 270 -0.62 -15.18 3.29
CA THR A 270 -0.06 -14.56 2.08
C THR A 270 0.06 -15.64 1.02
N GLY A 271 -0.53 -15.42 -0.16
CA GLY A 271 -0.31 -16.25 -1.35
C GLY A 271 1.17 -16.29 -1.77
N ALA A 272 1.46 -16.82 -2.95
CA ALA A 272 2.83 -16.94 -3.43
C ALA A 272 3.57 -15.59 -3.44
N ILE A 273 4.85 -15.60 -3.06
CA ILE A 273 5.74 -14.44 -3.16
C ILE A 273 6.69 -14.68 -4.33
N ASN A 274 6.59 -13.88 -5.38
CA ASN A 274 7.39 -14.02 -6.60
C ASN A 274 8.29 -12.80 -6.79
N ILE A 275 9.61 -13.00 -6.80
CA ILE A 275 10.62 -11.96 -6.96
C ILE A 275 11.43 -12.28 -8.23
N THR A 276 11.18 -11.54 -9.31
CA THR A 276 11.67 -11.88 -10.66
C THR A 276 12.38 -10.73 -11.37
N GLY A 277 13.13 -11.04 -12.43
CA GLY A 277 13.90 -10.06 -13.18
C GLY A 277 15.13 -9.59 -12.40
N THR A 278 15.45 -8.30 -12.46
CA THR A 278 16.57 -7.72 -11.70
C THR A 278 16.13 -7.13 -10.36
N SER A 279 15.19 -7.80 -9.66
CA SER A 279 14.59 -7.26 -8.44
C SER A 279 15.51 -7.35 -7.24
N ASN A 280 15.41 -6.39 -6.32
CA ASN A 280 16.16 -6.37 -5.07
C ASN A 280 15.22 -6.14 -3.89
N VAL A 281 15.08 -7.14 -3.03
CA VAL A 281 14.44 -6.99 -1.72
C VAL A 281 15.55 -6.88 -0.69
N GLY A 282 15.79 -5.66 -0.21
CA GLY A 282 16.87 -5.35 0.74
C GLY A 282 16.66 -5.99 2.11
N GLY A 283 15.41 -6.19 2.53
CA GLY A 283 15.04 -6.92 3.74
C GLY A 283 14.79 -8.40 3.50
N SER A 284 14.11 -9.02 4.47
CA SER A 284 13.78 -10.44 4.48
C SER A 284 12.30 -10.69 4.20
N ILE A 285 11.99 -11.91 3.75
CA ILE A 285 10.65 -12.47 3.93
C ILE A 285 10.56 -12.98 5.36
N ILE A 286 9.64 -12.45 6.18
CA ILE A 286 9.52 -12.74 7.60
C ILE A 286 8.18 -13.38 7.90
N ASN A 287 8.17 -14.58 8.47
CA ASN A 287 7.00 -15.25 9.00
C ASN A 287 7.05 -15.24 10.54
N GLN A 288 6.07 -14.58 11.18
CA GLN A 288 6.17 -14.29 12.62
C GLN A 288 4.84 -14.29 13.39
N ASN A 289 4.93 -14.17 14.72
CA ASN A 289 3.79 -14.02 15.63
C ASN A 289 2.75 -15.14 15.50
N GLY A 290 3.20 -16.38 15.35
CA GLY A 290 2.32 -17.55 15.21
C GLY A 290 1.73 -17.73 13.81
N ALA A 291 2.22 -17.00 12.81
CA ALA A 291 1.80 -17.16 11.43
C ALA A 291 2.25 -18.49 10.82
N ASN A 292 1.41 -19.01 9.92
CA ASN A 292 1.68 -20.20 9.11
C ASN A 292 1.79 -19.80 7.63
N PHE A 293 2.98 -19.92 7.05
CA PHE A 293 3.23 -19.65 5.64
C PHE A 293 3.34 -20.98 4.88
N THR A 294 2.39 -21.25 3.99
CA THR A 294 2.27 -22.54 3.28
C THR A 294 2.40 -22.40 1.76
N ASN A 295 2.49 -21.18 1.24
CA ASN A 295 2.57 -20.90 -0.20
C ASN A 295 4.02 -20.87 -0.68
N SER A 296 4.25 -20.69 -1.98
CA SER A 296 5.60 -20.68 -2.53
C SER A 296 6.34 -19.34 -2.36
N ILE A 297 7.66 -19.41 -2.28
CA ILE A 297 8.57 -18.28 -2.48
C ILE A 297 9.42 -18.60 -3.71
N THR A 298 9.34 -17.74 -4.72
CA THR A 298 10.14 -17.83 -5.94
C THR A 298 11.09 -16.65 -6.01
N LEU A 299 12.39 -16.92 -6.16
CA LEU A 299 13.43 -15.93 -6.38
C LEU A 299 14.19 -16.27 -7.66
N ASP A 300 14.03 -15.44 -8.69
CA ASP A 300 14.76 -15.57 -9.95
C ASP A 300 16.27 -15.37 -9.79
N GLN A 301 17.06 -15.94 -10.69
CA GLN A 301 18.52 -15.93 -10.69
C GLN A 301 19.12 -14.52 -10.65
N SER A 302 18.49 -13.57 -11.33
CA SER A 302 18.96 -12.18 -11.38
C SER A 302 18.48 -11.32 -10.20
N SER A 303 17.66 -11.89 -9.32
CA SER A 303 17.09 -11.19 -8.17
C SER A 303 17.93 -11.40 -6.90
N LYS A 304 17.74 -10.49 -5.93
CA LYS A 304 18.35 -10.56 -4.59
C LYS A 304 17.29 -10.46 -3.50
N LEU A 305 17.53 -11.20 -2.42
CA LEU A 305 16.71 -11.20 -1.21
C LEU A 305 17.63 -11.11 0.03
N GLY A 306 17.38 -10.14 0.91
CA GLY A 306 18.15 -9.96 2.14
C GLY A 306 18.07 -11.18 3.08
N GLY A 307 16.96 -11.92 3.07
CA GLY A 307 16.89 -13.20 3.77
C GLY A 307 15.49 -13.79 3.85
N ILE A 308 15.39 -14.90 4.58
CA ILE A 308 14.16 -15.57 4.97
C ILE A 308 14.22 -15.75 6.48
N SER A 309 13.17 -15.37 7.21
CA SER A 309 13.10 -15.51 8.66
C SER A 309 11.79 -16.17 9.07
N ASN A 310 11.87 -17.17 9.94
CA ASN A 310 10.74 -17.83 10.57
C ASN A 310 10.91 -17.79 12.08
N THR A 311 10.11 -16.97 12.77
CA THR A 311 10.29 -16.73 14.21
C THR A 311 9.72 -17.85 15.07
N GLN A 312 10.02 -17.83 16.37
CA GLN A 312 9.45 -18.77 17.33
C GLN A 312 7.92 -18.80 17.28
N GLY A 313 7.34 -20.00 17.39
CA GLY A 313 5.89 -20.22 17.34
C GLY A 313 5.28 -20.17 15.93
N SER A 314 6.05 -19.80 14.91
CA SER A 314 5.60 -19.74 13.51
C SER A 314 6.03 -20.97 12.69
N THR A 315 5.27 -21.29 11.65
CA THR A 315 5.56 -22.40 10.73
C THR A 315 5.74 -21.90 9.30
N MET A 316 6.82 -22.29 8.63
CA MET A 316 7.04 -22.09 7.20
C MET A 316 7.15 -23.44 6.50
N SER A 317 6.11 -23.83 5.75
CA SER A 317 6.02 -25.12 5.05
C SER A 317 5.78 -24.96 3.54
N GLY A 318 6.15 -23.80 3.01
CA GLY A 318 6.01 -23.44 1.61
C GLY A 318 7.06 -24.10 0.71
N GLN A 319 6.82 -24.11 -0.59
CA GLN A 319 7.88 -24.45 -1.55
C GLN A 319 8.84 -23.27 -1.73
N LEU A 320 10.15 -23.53 -1.69
CA LEU A 320 11.18 -22.52 -1.93
C LEU A 320 11.89 -22.82 -3.26
N ASP A 321 11.69 -21.97 -4.27
CA ASP A 321 12.44 -21.99 -5.53
C ASP A 321 13.39 -20.79 -5.54
N LEU A 322 14.60 -20.99 -5.02
CA LEU A 322 15.58 -19.92 -4.77
C LEU A 322 16.75 -20.04 -5.75
N LYS A 323 16.73 -19.24 -6.83
CA LYS A 323 17.77 -19.21 -7.85
C LYS A 323 18.71 -18.02 -7.70
N GLY A 324 18.21 -16.91 -7.15
CA GLY A 324 18.97 -15.67 -6.90
C GLY A 324 19.79 -15.70 -5.61
N GLU A 325 20.43 -14.58 -5.26
CA GLU A 325 21.20 -14.45 -4.03
C GLU A 325 20.27 -14.25 -2.81
N VAL A 326 20.48 -15.05 -1.76
CA VAL A 326 19.78 -14.93 -0.48
C VAL A 326 20.80 -14.59 0.60
N GLY A 327 20.52 -13.58 1.43
CA GLY A 327 21.40 -13.22 2.55
C GLY A 327 21.37 -14.30 3.63
N GLU A 328 20.43 -14.26 4.56
CA GLU A 328 20.37 -15.25 5.65
C GLU A 328 19.04 -16.01 5.69
N ILE A 329 19.09 -17.29 6.06
CA ILE A 329 17.90 -18.08 6.42
C ILE A 329 17.94 -18.29 7.93
N ASN A 330 17.06 -17.60 8.65
CA ASN A 330 17.00 -17.57 10.11
C ASN A 330 15.74 -18.28 10.60
N ASN A 331 15.89 -19.40 11.30
CA ASN A 331 14.78 -20.16 11.87
C ASN A 331 14.85 -20.22 13.40
N ALA A 332 13.73 -19.88 14.05
CA ALA A 332 13.47 -20.12 15.47
C ALA A 332 12.12 -20.84 15.71
N GLY A 333 11.35 -21.09 14.64
CA GLY A 333 10.08 -21.83 14.67
C GLY A 333 10.20 -23.19 13.99
N LYS A 334 9.11 -23.62 13.33
CA LYS A 334 9.11 -24.83 12.49
C LYS A 334 9.34 -24.47 11.02
N PHE A 335 10.48 -24.87 10.47
CA PHE A 335 10.81 -24.75 9.06
C PHE A 335 10.61 -26.11 8.38
N ASP A 336 9.46 -26.27 7.74
CA ASP A 336 9.00 -27.50 7.07
C ASP A 336 8.98 -27.35 5.56
N SER A 337 9.89 -26.52 5.05
CA SER A 337 10.11 -26.32 3.62
C SER A 337 11.34 -27.11 3.19
N THR A 338 11.33 -27.69 1.99
CA THR A 338 12.53 -28.33 1.43
C THR A 338 13.56 -27.27 1.05
N LEU A 339 14.82 -27.46 1.47
CA LEU A 339 15.93 -26.56 1.15
C LEU A 339 16.89 -27.24 0.17
N THR A 340 16.63 -27.08 -1.12
CA THR A 340 17.56 -27.50 -2.19
C THR A 340 18.21 -26.26 -2.80
N LEU A 341 19.48 -26.06 -2.51
CA LEU A 341 20.20 -24.82 -2.78
C LEU A 341 21.19 -25.02 -3.92
N SER A 342 20.94 -24.34 -5.04
CA SER A 342 21.87 -24.26 -6.19
C SER A 342 22.35 -22.82 -6.42
N ASN A 343 22.12 -21.96 -5.44
CA ASN A 343 22.37 -20.53 -5.42
C ASN A 343 23.29 -20.16 -4.24
N LYS A 344 23.62 -18.87 -4.13
CA LYS A 344 24.35 -18.34 -2.98
C LYS A 344 23.40 -18.01 -1.84
N VAL A 345 23.65 -18.60 -0.68
CA VAL A 345 23.04 -18.26 0.60
C VAL A 345 24.15 -17.80 1.54
N GLY A 346 24.00 -16.66 2.19
CA GLY A 346 24.99 -16.17 3.16
C GLY A 346 25.12 -17.12 4.36
N GLN A 347 24.05 -17.32 5.12
CA GLN A 347 24.06 -18.23 6.28
C GLN A 347 22.72 -18.94 6.47
N ILE A 348 22.75 -20.10 7.13
CA ILE A 348 21.58 -20.77 7.66
C ILE A 348 21.74 -20.87 9.18
N ASN A 349 20.85 -20.23 9.92
CA ASN A 349 20.85 -20.20 11.38
C ASN A 349 19.59 -20.86 11.91
N ASN A 350 19.74 -21.92 12.69
CA ASN A 350 18.65 -22.57 13.42
C ASN A 350 18.83 -22.35 14.91
N ALA A 351 18.04 -21.46 15.49
CA ALA A 351 18.10 -21.09 16.90
C ALA A 351 17.62 -22.22 17.83
N GLU A 352 17.86 -22.06 19.13
CA GLU A 352 17.31 -22.95 20.15
C GLU A 352 15.78 -22.99 20.05
N GLY A 353 15.20 -24.21 20.13
CA GLY A 353 13.78 -24.44 19.91
C GLY A 353 13.34 -24.45 18.45
N GLY A 354 14.18 -23.98 17.52
CA GLY A 354 13.96 -24.08 16.08
C GLY A 354 14.05 -25.52 15.57
N THR A 355 13.16 -25.89 14.65
CA THR A 355 13.17 -27.20 13.99
C THR A 355 13.16 -27.02 12.47
N ILE A 356 14.17 -27.56 11.79
CA ILE A 356 14.18 -27.75 10.34
C ILE A 356 13.90 -29.23 10.06
N THR A 357 12.71 -29.54 9.55
CA THR A 357 12.19 -30.92 9.45
C THR A 357 12.58 -31.63 8.15
N ASN A 358 12.91 -30.87 7.10
CA ASN A 358 13.35 -31.43 5.83
C ASN A 358 14.85 -31.30 5.65
N ASP A 359 15.40 -32.13 4.78
CA ASP A 359 16.81 -32.13 4.45
C ASP A 359 17.25 -30.79 3.83
N ILE A 360 18.48 -30.40 4.17
CA ILE A 360 19.21 -29.32 3.52
C ILE A 360 20.14 -29.96 2.50
N THR A 361 19.91 -29.70 1.23
CA THR A 361 20.77 -30.16 0.14
C THR A 361 21.43 -28.96 -0.54
N ILE A 362 22.75 -28.88 -0.47
CA ILE A 362 23.56 -27.89 -1.21
C ILE A 362 24.08 -28.60 -2.47
N ASN A 363 23.55 -28.22 -3.62
CA ASN A 363 23.90 -28.79 -4.91
C ASN A 363 25.19 -28.18 -5.48
N ASN A 364 25.68 -28.77 -6.57
CA ASN A 364 26.75 -28.17 -7.35
C ASN A 364 26.33 -26.78 -7.87
N GLY A 365 27.20 -25.78 -7.71
CA GLY A 365 26.89 -24.37 -7.96
C GLY A 365 26.22 -23.63 -6.78
N GLY A 366 25.70 -24.36 -5.79
CA GLY A 366 25.24 -23.81 -4.53
C GLY A 366 26.40 -23.47 -3.59
N SER A 367 26.24 -22.42 -2.78
CA SER A 367 27.17 -22.09 -1.71
C SER A 367 26.42 -21.55 -0.50
N VAL A 368 26.80 -22.04 0.69
CA VAL A 368 26.31 -21.53 1.97
C VAL A 368 27.52 -21.09 2.78
N GLY A 369 27.55 -19.85 3.25
CA GLY A 369 28.72 -19.33 3.99
C GLY A 369 28.94 -20.06 5.31
N ALA A 370 27.89 -20.24 6.11
CA ALA A 370 27.92 -21.08 7.30
C ALA A 370 26.53 -21.66 7.62
N ILE A 371 26.52 -22.83 8.26
CA ILE A 371 25.35 -23.39 8.92
C ILE A 371 25.60 -23.40 10.42
N ASN A 372 24.71 -22.75 11.18
CA ASN A 372 24.78 -22.66 12.64
C ASN A 372 23.53 -23.30 13.25
N ASN A 373 23.73 -24.30 14.10
CA ASN A 373 22.64 -25.02 14.78
C ASN A 373 22.70 -24.84 16.29
N ALA A 374 21.56 -24.53 16.90
CA ALA A 374 21.28 -24.70 18.31
C ALA A 374 19.97 -25.47 18.57
N GLY A 375 19.16 -25.70 17.52
CA GLY A 375 17.91 -26.45 17.60
C GLY A 375 18.01 -27.85 16.99
N THR A 376 16.93 -28.30 16.34
CA THR A 376 16.86 -29.58 15.62
C THR A 376 16.94 -29.36 14.13
N MET A 377 17.82 -30.08 13.44
CA MET A 377 17.86 -30.15 11.98
C MET A 377 17.82 -31.60 11.49
N GLN A 378 17.17 -31.80 10.35
CA GLN A 378 17.25 -33.05 9.59
C GLN A 378 18.64 -33.17 8.91
N ALA A 379 18.76 -33.95 7.84
CA ALA A 379 20.04 -34.24 7.24
C ALA A 379 20.59 -33.03 6.46
N ILE A 380 21.91 -32.91 6.45
CA ILE A 380 22.64 -31.93 5.64
C ILE A 380 23.46 -32.69 4.61
N THR A 381 23.20 -32.44 3.33
CA THR A 381 23.97 -32.97 2.22
C THR A 381 24.70 -31.84 1.50
N ASN A 382 26.03 -31.88 1.47
CA ASN A 382 26.86 -30.95 0.70
C ASN A 382 27.43 -31.64 -0.54
N ASN A 383 26.80 -31.43 -1.69
CA ASN A 383 27.31 -31.86 -3.00
C ASN A 383 28.07 -30.74 -3.73
N GLY A 384 28.18 -29.56 -3.11
CA GLY A 384 28.92 -28.43 -3.69
C GLY A 384 30.43 -28.63 -3.61
N THR A 385 31.17 -27.95 -4.47
CA THR A 385 32.65 -27.95 -4.45
C THR A 385 33.23 -27.01 -3.39
N GLY A 386 32.38 -26.25 -2.70
CA GLY A 386 32.76 -25.32 -1.62
C GLY A 386 33.06 -26.03 -0.30
N THR A 387 33.59 -25.26 0.67
CA THR A 387 33.75 -25.75 2.03
C THR A 387 32.45 -25.58 2.82
N LEU A 388 31.86 -26.68 3.29
CA LEU A 388 30.79 -26.64 4.28
C LEU A 388 31.39 -26.20 5.62
N THR A 389 30.97 -25.04 6.13
CA THR A 389 31.28 -24.61 7.50
C THR A 389 30.06 -24.85 8.37
N LEU A 390 30.14 -25.80 9.30
CA LEU A 390 29.04 -26.18 10.18
C LEU A 390 29.44 -26.05 11.66
N THR A 391 28.63 -25.32 12.42
CA THR A 391 28.73 -25.26 13.88
C THR A 391 27.44 -25.80 14.51
N ASN A 392 27.52 -26.88 15.28
CA ASN A 392 26.42 -27.41 16.08
C ASN A 392 26.65 -27.11 17.56
N SER A 393 26.04 -26.04 18.07
CA SER A 393 26.21 -25.48 19.41
C SER A 393 25.18 -26.02 20.41
N GLY A 394 25.14 -27.34 20.59
CA GLY A 394 24.22 -28.00 21.53
C GLY A 394 22.90 -28.50 20.92
N GLY A 395 22.67 -28.26 19.63
CA GLY A 395 21.51 -28.77 18.91
C GLY A 395 21.62 -30.25 18.51
N THR A 396 20.59 -30.75 17.85
CA THR A 396 20.56 -32.08 17.23
C THR A 396 20.56 -31.95 15.71
N ILE A 397 21.40 -32.73 15.04
CA ILE A 397 21.41 -32.91 13.59
C ILE A 397 21.22 -34.40 13.30
N ASP A 398 20.39 -34.73 12.32
CA ASP A 398 20.17 -36.14 11.99
C ASP A 398 21.41 -36.81 11.41
N LYS A 399 21.83 -36.35 10.23
CA LYS A 399 22.96 -36.89 9.47
C LYS A 399 23.67 -35.78 8.73
N ILE A 400 24.97 -35.91 8.57
CA ILE A 400 25.73 -35.07 7.62
C ILE A 400 26.23 -35.98 6.51
N THR A 401 26.26 -35.48 5.28
CA THR A 401 26.85 -36.16 4.13
C THR A 401 27.60 -35.14 3.32
N ASN A 402 28.91 -35.31 3.23
CA ASN A 402 29.78 -34.45 2.43
C ASN A 402 30.21 -35.20 1.17
N GLY A 403 29.83 -34.68 0.01
CA GLY A 403 30.06 -35.31 -1.28
C GLY A 403 31.55 -35.40 -1.64
N THR A 404 31.86 -36.29 -2.58
CA THR A 404 33.23 -36.50 -3.06
C THR A 404 33.83 -35.20 -3.59
N GLY A 405 34.99 -34.81 -3.06
CA GLY A 405 35.70 -33.59 -3.47
C GLY A 405 35.23 -32.30 -2.77
N ALA A 406 34.16 -32.36 -1.96
CA ALA A 406 33.77 -31.27 -1.08
C ALA A 406 34.62 -31.27 0.20
N THR A 407 34.85 -30.10 0.80
CA THR A 407 35.52 -29.99 2.10
C THR A 407 34.49 -29.64 3.17
N ALA A 408 34.62 -30.18 4.39
CA ALA A 408 33.78 -29.80 5.51
C ALA A 408 34.62 -29.45 6.74
N THR A 409 34.29 -28.34 7.38
CA THR A 409 34.78 -27.95 8.71
C THR A 409 33.60 -28.03 9.67
N ILE A 410 33.62 -29.00 10.57
CA ILE A 410 32.52 -29.28 11.49
C ILE A 410 32.99 -29.07 12.93
N ARG A 411 32.35 -28.14 13.65
CA ARG A 411 32.48 -27.99 15.10
C ARG A 411 31.19 -28.49 15.75
N ASN A 412 31.25 -29.66 16.39
CA ASN A 412 30.09 -30.25 17.06
C ASN A 412 30.24 -30.22 18.59
N GLN A 413 29.33 -29.50 19.24
CA GLN A 413 29.11 -29.47 20.70
C GLN A 413 27.72 -30.03 21.07
N GLY A 414 26.95 -30.49 20.09
CA GLY A 414 25.63 -31.12 20.27
C GLY A 414 25.63 -32.58 19.84
N LYS A 415 24.47 -33.06 19.39
CA LYS A 415 24.25 -34.45 18.97
C LYS A 415 24.16 -34.56 17.44
N ILE A 416 24.84 -35.57 16.89
CA ILE A 416 24.63 -36.04 15.51
C ILE A 416 24.21 -37.52 15.62
N THR A 417 23.03 -37.89 15.12
CA THR A 417 22.44 -39.21 15.42
C THR A 417 22.89 -40.33 14.48
N ASN A 418 22.98 -40.04 13.18
CA ASN A 418 23.17 -41.03 12.11
C ASN A 418 24.51 -40.87 11.36
N GLY A 419 25.48 -40.20 11.99
CA GLY A 419 26.86 -40.10 11.52
C GLY A 419 27.17 -38.89 10.62
N ILE A 420 28.44 -38.81 10.22
CA ILE A 420 29.02 -37.84 9.29
C ILE A 420 29.53 -38.60 8.07
#